data_AF-A0A1B9AD11-F1
#
_entry.id   AF-A0A1B9AD11-F1
#
_cell.length_a   1.000
_cell.length_b   1.000
_cell.length_c   1.000
_cell.angle_alpha   90.00
_cell.angle_beta   90.00
_cell.angle_gamma   90.00
#
_symmetry.space_group_name_H-M   'P 1'
#
loop_
_entity.id
_entity.type
_entity.pdbx_description
1 polymer ?
#
loop_
_entity_poly.entity_id
_entity_poly.type
_entity_poly.pdbx_seq_one_letter_code
_entity_poly.pdbx_strand_id
1 'polypeptide(L)'
;MNIKEAVTQLSNAGIEVGDKDVITWIKQGKLKAEMIRRRNITYRINAEDLNELIKEERAAYLEAKLEESQRKNEILTDQIELLKARVHIEQAKVRTLKRLLNDQIEADGPSGFHSELLGLEHDSDNHVLKKEFKKLLKALHPDRGGDERLFKVFKGHYDSIK
;
A
#
# COMPACT_ATOMS: atom_id res chain seq x y z
N MET A 1 11.24 30.63 37.25
CA MET A 1 11.40 29.19 37.01
C MET A 1 12.88 28.85 36.97
N ASN A 2 13.31 27.71 37.49
CA ASN A 2 14.70 27.26 37.41
C ASN A 2 14.92 26.33 36.19
N ILE A 3 16.17 25.94 35.91
CA ILE A 3 16.51 25.09 34.76
C ILE A 3 15.79 23.72 34.81
N LYS A 4 15.72 23.08 35.98
CA LYS A 4 15.09 21.76 36.12
C LYS A 4 13.59 21.81 35.85
N GLU A 5 12.92 22.86 36.34
CA GLU A 5 11.52 23.13 36.06
C GLU A 5 11.29 23.38 34.57
N ALA A 6 12.18 24.13 33.90
CA ALA A 6 12.10 24.37 32.47
C ALA A 6 12.28 23.08 31.65
N VAL A 7 13.26 22.24 32.00
CA VAL A 7 13.46 20.91 31.38
C VAL A 7 12.22 20.03 31.54
N THR A 8 11.61 20.06 32.71
CA THR A 8 10.37 19.29 32.97
C THR A 8 9.22 19.80 32.10
N GLN A 9 9.07 21.12 31.94
CA GLN A 9 8.04 21.69 31.06
C GLN A 9 8.29 21.38 29.58
N LEU A 10 9.54 21.48 29.12
CA LEU A 10 9.93 21.10 27.76
C LEU A 10 9.64 19.61 27.49
N SER A 11 10.01 18.74 28.44
CA SER A 11 9.75 17.30 28.35
C SER A 11 8.25 16.98 28.34
N ASN A 12 7.46 17.64 29.20
CA ASN A 12 5.99 17.53 29.18
C ASN A 12 5.40 18.05 27.87
N ALA A 13 6.07 18.99 27.22
CA ALA A 13 5.74 19.47 25.89
C ALA A 13 6.24 18.53 24.76
N GLY A 14 6.84 17.39 25.08
CA GLY A 14 7.36 16.43 24.08
C GLY A 14 8.67 16.89 23.43
N ILE A 15 9.36 17.86 24.02
CA ILE A 15 10.68 18.34 23.61
C ILE A 15 11.70 17.68 24.55
N GLU A 16 12.38 16.64 24.08
CA GLU A 16 13.41 15.94 24.85
C GLU A 16 14.70 16.76 24.89
N VAL A 17 14.98 17.37 26.05
CA VAL A 17 16.16 18.21 26.26
C VAL A 17 16.68 18.08 27.68
N GLY A 18 17.98 18.23 27.87
CA GLY A 18 18.64 18.22 29.18
C GLY A 18 19.00 19.61 29.70
N ASP A 19 19.45 19.67 30.95
CA ASP A 19 19.89 20.90 31.61
C ASP A 19 20.95 21.67 30.80
N LYS A 20 21.84 20.95 30.11
CA LYS A 20 22.90 21.55 29.27
C LYS A 20 22.33 22.26 28.05
N ASP A 21 21.26 21.74 27.46
CA ASP A 21 20.64 22.30 26.26
C ASP A 21 19.95 23.61 26.61
N VAL A 22 19.21 23.63 27.73
CA VAL A 22 18.58 24.85 28.25
C VAL A 22 19.63 25.92 28.59
N ILE A 23 20.75 25.56 29.21
CA ILE A 23 21.86 26.50 29.44
C ILE A 23 22.44 27.03 28.13
N THR A 24 22.52 26.18 27.10
CA THR A 24 23.04 26.55 25.79
C THR A 24 22.09 27.54 25.10
N TRP A 25 20.78 27.32 25.17
CA TRP A 25 19.78 28.25 24.65
C TRP A 25 19.79 29.60 25.37
N ILE A 26 19.99 29.60 26.69
CA ILE A 26 20.19 30.85 27.46
C ILE A 26 21.43 31.60 26.95
N LYS A 27 22.56 30.91 26.75
CA LYS A 27 23.80 31.52 26.25
C LYS A 27 23.68 32.02 24.82
N GLN A 28 22.90 31.34 23.99
CA GLN A 28 22.61 31.73 22.61
C GLN A 28 21.59 32.88 22.51
N GLY A 29 21.00 33.31 23.63
CA GLY A 29 19.96 34.33 23.64
C GLY A 29 18.59 33.84 23.16
N LYS A 30 18.43 32.54 22.91
CA LYS A 30 17.15 31.91 22.57
C LYS A 30 16.18 31.85 23.76
N LEU A 31 16.73 31.94 24.97
CA LEU A 31 15.94 31.90 26.20
C LEU A 31 16.38 33.03 27.14
N LYS A 32 15.47 33.91 27.51
CA LYS A 32 15.69 34.99 28.47
C LYS A 32 15.71 34.41 29.88
N ALA A 33 16.86 34.59 30.53
CA ALA A 33 17.03 34.20 31.92
C ALA A 33 17.88 35.23 32.69
N GLU A 34 17.53 35.45 33.94
CA GLU A 34 18.33 36.24 34.87
C GLU A 34 19.39 35.35 35.52
N MET A 35 20.65 35.77 35.43
CA MET A 35 21.76 35.09 36.09
C MET A 35 21.82 35.49 37.56
N ILE A 36 21.54 34.56 38.47
CA ILE A 36 21.65 34.75 39.91
C ILE A 36 22.99 34.19 40.37
N ARG A 37 23.92 35.09 40.72
CA ARG A 37 25.24 34.72 41.26
C ARG A 37 25.18 34.69 42.80
N ARG A 38 25.10 33.48 43.37
CA ARG A 38 25.41 33.20 44.79
C ARG A 38 26.68 32.33 44.84
N ARG A 39 26.87 31.49 45.89
CA ARG A 39 27.97 30.51 45.98
C ARG A 39 28.09 29.59 44.75
N ASN A 40 26.98 29.37 44.02
CA ASN A 40 26.93 28.74 42.71
C ASN A 40 26.14 29.62 41.72
N ILE A 41 26.45 29.53 40.42
CA ILE A 41 25.71 30.20 39.35
C ILE A 41 24.38 29.46 39.15
N THR A 42 23.27 30.21 39.19
CA THR A 42 21.93 29.69 38.88
C THR A 42 21.22 30.63 37.90
N TYR A 43 20.29 30.08 37.11
CA TYR A 43 19.51 30.85 36.14
C TYR A 43 18.04 30.86 36.54
N ARG A 44 17.41 32.03 36.50
CA ARG A 44 15.96 32.20 36.62
C ARG A 44 15.40 32.50 35.25
N ILE A 45 14.73 31.50 34.67
CA ILE A 45 14.14 31.54 33.34
C ILE A 45 12.80 32.28 33.40
N ASN A 46 12.54 33.13 32.40
CA ASN A 46 11.25 33.75 32.17
C ASN A 46 10.27 32.70 31.60
N ALA A 47 9.12 32.55 32.25
CA ALA A 47 8.12 31.56 31.86
C ALA A 47 7.39 31.89 30.55
N GLU A 48 7.19 33.17 30.24
CA GLU A 48 6.56 33.60 28.98
C GLU A 48 7.45 33.23 27.79
N ASP A 49 8.74 33.56 27.90
CA ASP A 49 9.74 33.29 26.88
C ASP A 49 9.94 31.78 26.65
N LEU A 50 9.92 30.97 27.73
CA LEU A 50 9.92 29.50 27.59
C LEU A 50 8.66 29.00 26.87
N ASN A 51 7.48 29.51 27.22
CA ASN A 51 6.23 29.09 26.60
C ASN A 51 6.17 29.46 25.12
N GLU A 52 6.74 30.61 24.74
CA GLU A 52 6.87 31.03 23.35
C GLU A 52 7.79 30.08 22.59
N LEU A 53 8.98 29.78 23.12
CA LEU A 53 9.91 28.81 22.54
C LEU A 53 9.26 27.42 22.35
N ILE A 54 8.51 26.94 23.36
CA ILE A 54 7.80 25.66 23.27
C ILE A 54 6.78 25.67 22.12
N LYS A 55 6.07 26.78 21.93
CA LYS A 55 5.09 26.90 20.84
C LYS A 55 5.79 26.90 19.49
N GLU A 56 6.88 27.64 19.35
CA GLU A 56 7.67 27.72 18.11
C GLU A 56 8.25 26.36 17.72
N GLU A 57 8.92 25.67 18.64
CA GLU A 57 9.50 24.34 18.39
C GLU A 57 8.43 23.31 18.00
N ARG A 58 7.26 23.34 18.66
CA ARG A 58 6.14 22.47 18.29
C ARG A 58 5.56 22.81 16.93
N ALA A 59 5.41 24.10 16.61
CA ALA A 59 4.90 24.53 15.31
C ALA A 59 5.83 24.07 14.19
N ALA A 60 7.14 24.27 14.34
CA ALA A 60 8.15 23.84 13.38
C ALA A 60 8.16 22.31 13.20
N TYR A 61 8.08 21.55 14.30
CA TYR A 61 7.99 20.09 14.23
C TYR A 61 6.74 19.62 13.48
N LEU A 62 5.58 20.21 13.79
CA LEU A 62 4.31 19.85 13.14
C LEU A 62 4.31 20.22 11.66
N GLU A 63 4.89 21.37 11.31
CA GLU A 63 5.02 21.82 9.92
C GLU A 63 5.92 20.88 9.11
N ALA A 64 7.09 20.52 9.63
CA ALA A 64 7.99 19.56 8.98
C ALA A 64 7.32 18.19 8.80
N LYS A 65 6.58 17.72 9.80
CA LYS A 65 5.86 16.44 9.74
C LYS A 65 4.68 16.48 8.77
N LEU A 66 3.98 17.61 8.70
CA LEU A 66 2.91 17.83 7.74
C LEU A 66 3.45 17.81 6.31
N GLU A 67 4.55 18.51 6.06
CA GLU A 67 5.21 18.53 4.75
C GLU A 67 5.68 17.12 4.34
N GLU A 68 6.31 16.37 5.24
CA GLU A 68 6.70 14.98 4.99
C GLU A 68 5.48 14.11 4.63
N SER A 69 4.38 14.27 5.38
CA SER A 69 3.15 13.53 5.11
C SER A 69 2.50 13.93 3.78
N GLN A 70 2.56 15.21 3.41
CA GLN A 70 2.04 15.70 2.13
C GLN A 70 2.81 15.11 0.96
N ARG A 71 4.14 15.14 1.00
CA ARG A 71 4.99 14.52 -0.03
C ARG A 71 4.72 13.02 -0.18
N LYS A 72 4.55 12.30 0.94
CA LYS A 72 4.18 10.87 0.90
C LYS A 72 2.82 10.66 0.25
N ASN A 73 1.83 11.50 0.55
CA ASN A 73 0.51 11.42 -0.06
C ASN A 73 0.55 11.70 -1.57
N GLU A 74 1.36 12.66 -2.03
CA GLU A 74 1.57 12.93 -3.45
C GLU A 74 2.12 11.70 -4.16
N ILE A 75 3.20 11.11 -3.63
CA ILE A 75 3.81 9.88 -4.19
C ILE A 75 2.80 8.72 -4.24
N LEU A 76 2.02 8.52 -3.18
CA LEU A 76 0.99 7.47 -3.14
C LEU A 76 -0.13 7.74 -4.15
N THR A 77 -0.50 9.00 -4.37
CA THR A 77 -1.50 9.39 -5.36
C THR A 77 -1.03 9.03 -6.77
N ASP A 78 0.22 9.38 -7.11
CA ASP A 78 0.82 9.04 -8.41
C ASP A 78 0.87 7.52 -8.63
N GLN A 79 1.22 6.76 -7.59
CA GLN A 79 1.23 5.29 -7.66
C GLN A 79 -0.17 4.72 -7.89
N ILE A 80 -1.20 5.27 -7.24
CA ILE A 80 -2.59 4.87 -7.45
C ILE A 80 -3.02 5.13 -8.89
N GLU A 81 -2.68 6.29 -9.45
CA GLU A 81 -3.01 6.61 -10.84
C GLU A 81 -2.32 5.66 -11.83
N LEU A 82 -1.04 5.36 -11.62
CA LEU A 82 -0.30 4.41 -12.45
C LEU A 82 -0.91 3.00 -12.37
N LEU A 83 -1.30 2.56 -11.17
CA LEU A 83 -1.95 1.26 -10.98
C LEU A 83 -3.33 1.22 -11.66
N LYS A 84 -4.13 2.28 -11.55
CA LYS A 84 -5.41 2.40 -12.26
C LYS A 84 -5.24 2.30 -13.77
N ALA A 85 -4.25 3.00 -14.32
CA ALA A 85 -3.93 2.93 -15.75
C ALA A 85 -3.54 1.51 -16.17
N ARG A 86 -2.69 0.83 -15.39
CA ARG A 86 -2.30 -0.56 -15.65
C ARG A 86 -3.50 -1.51 -15.60
N VAL A 87 -4.37 -1.38 -14.59
CA VAL A 87 -5.60 -2.20 -14.49
C VAL A 87 -6.50 -1.97 -15.70
N HIS A 88 -6.68 -0.74 -16.15
CA HIS A 88 -7.46 -0.45 -17.35
C HIS A 88 -6.88 -1.08 -18.61
N ILE A 89 -5.56 -1.02 -18.79
CA ILE A 89 -4.86 -1.66 -19.91
C ILE A 89 -5.08 -3.17 -19.87
N GLU A 90 -4.89 -3.81 -18.72
CA GLU A 90 -5.10 -5.25 -18.58
C GLU A 90 -6.56 -5.66 -18.79
N GLN A 91 -7.52 -4.88 -18.30
CA GLN A 91 -8.94 -5.11 -18.59
C GLN A 91 -9.24 -4.98 -20.09
N ALA A 92 -8.67 -4.00 -20.78
CA ALA A 92 -8.84 -3.83 -22.21
C ALA A 92 -8.23 -5.01 -22.99
N LYS A 93 -7.02 -5.46 -22.63
CA LYS A 93 -6.40 -6.67 -23.20
C LYS A 93 -7.28 -7.89 -23.03
N VAL A 94 -7.78 -8.14 -21.82
CA VAL A 94 -8.67 -9.28 -21.54
C VAL A 94 -9.96 -9.19 -22.38
N ARG A 95 -10.55 -8.01 -22.52
CA ARG A 95 -11.74 -7.82 -23.37
C ARG A 95 -11.44 -8.14 -24.83
N THR A 96 -10.33 -7.64 -25.36
CA THR A 96 -9.91 -7.91 -26.75
C THR A 96 -9.62 -9.40 -26.97
N LEU A 97 -8.89 -10.04 -26.06
CA LEU A 97 -8.59 -11.48 -26.15
C LEU A 97 -9.85 -12.34 -26.10
N LYS A 98 -10.82 -11.99 -25.24
CA LYS A 98 -12.12 -12.67 -25.20
C LYS A 98 -12.88 -12.53 -26.50
N ARG A 99 -12.86 -11.34 -27.12
CA ARG A 99 -13.50 -11.14 -28.42
C ARG A 99 -12.85 -11.99 -29.50
N LEU A 100 -11.52 -11.95 -29.61
CA LEU A 100 -10.77 -12.75 -30.59
C LEU A 100 -11.01 -14.25 -30.41
N LEU A 101 -11.08 -14.72 -29.17
CA LEU A 101 -11.39 -16.13 -28.87
C LEU A 101 -12.80 -16.49 -29.34
N ASN A 102 -13.79 -15.64 -29.08
CA ASN A 102 -15.15 -15.87 -29.55
C ASN A 102 -15.22 -15.86 -31.08
N ASP A 103 -14.53 -14.91 -31.74
CA ASP A 103 -14.46 -14.83 -33.20
C ASP A 103 -13.86 -16.12 -33.79
N GLN A 104 -12.84 -16.70 -33.14
CA GLN A 104 -12.24 -17.98 -33.54
C GLN A 104 -13.19 -19.16 -33.31
N ILE A 105 -13.88 -19.22 -32.17
CA ILE A 105 -14.89 -20.26 -31.88
C ILE A 105 -16.01 -20.23 -32.92
N GLU A 106 -16.46 -19.04 -33.32
CA GLU A 106 -17.48 -18.87 -34.36
C GLU A 106 -16.98 -19.29 -35.75
N ALA A 107 -15.70 -19.06 -36.06
CA ALA A 107 -15.09 -19.44 -37.34
C ALA A 107 -14.84 -20.96 -37.47
N ASP A 108 -14.32 -21.62 -36.43
CA ASP A 108 -13.97 -23.05 -36.45
C ASP A 108 -15.14 -23.99 -36.09
N GLY A 109 -16.22 -23.43 -35.57
CA GLY A 109 -17.37 -24.19 -35.07
C GLY A 109 -17.07 -24.94 -33.75
N PRO A 110 -18.12 -25.37 -33.02
CA PRO A 110 -17.98 -25.89 -31.66
C PRO A 110 -17.19 -27.20 -31.57
N SER A 111 -17.16 -28.04 -32.60
CA SER A 111 -16.42 -29.32 -32.60
C SER A 111 -14.92 -29.13 -32.80
N GLY A 112 -14.52 -28.23 -33.71
CA GLY A 112 -13.12 -27.91 -33.98
C GLY A 112 -12.44 -27.28 -32.77
N PHE A 113 -13.14 -26.36 -32.10
CA PHE A 113 -12.64 -25.68 -30.89
C PHE A 113 -12.38 -26.65 -29.72
N HIS A 114 -13.25 -27.63 -29.48
CA HIS A 114 -13.08 -28.57 -28.37
C HIS A 114 -11.87 -29.50 -28.58
N SER A 115 -11.62 -29.91 -29.83
CA SER A 115 -10.44 -30.69 -30.19
C SER A 115 -9.16 -29.87 -30.01
N GLU A 116 -9.13 -28.63 -30.50
CA GLU A 116 -7.96 -27.74 -30.36
C GLU A 116 -7.67 -27.39 -28.89
N LEU A 117 -8.69 -27.09 -28.09
CA LEU A 117 -8.56 -26.80 -26.65
C LEU A 117 -7.88 -27.94 -25.87
N LEU A 118 -8.07 -29.19 -26.31
CA LEU A 118 -7.51 -30.38 -25.72
C LEU A 118 -6.20 -30.84 -26.40
N GLY A 119 -5.73 -30.12 -27.42
CA GLY A 119 -4.57 -30.50 -28.22
C GLY A 119 -4.78 -31.78 -29.05
N LEU A 120 -6.02 -32.05 -29.45
CA LEU A 120 -6.44 -33.20 -30.26
C LEU A 120 -6.65 -32.81 -31.72
N GLU A 121 -6.61 -33.78 -32.63
CA GLU A 121 -6.89 -33.55 -34.05
C GLU A 121 -8.35 -33.12 -34.27
N HIS A 122 -8.59 -32.25 -35.26
CA HIS A 122 -9.85 -31.52 -35.45
C HIS A 122 -11.09 -32.44 -35.61
N ASP A 123 -10.90 -33.68 -36.09
CA ASP A 123 -11.95 -34.70 -36.28
C ASP A 123 -11.95 -35.81 -35.20
N SER A 124 -11.41 -35.52 -34.01
CA SER A 124 -11.39 -36.48 -32.91
C SER A 124 -12.81 -36.88 -32.49
N ASP A 125 -13.03 -38.19 -32.34
CA ASP A 125 -14.32 -38.75 -31.91
C ASP A 125 -14.76 -38.17 -30.54
N ASN A 126 -16.06 -37.87 -30.41
CA ASN A 126 -16.69 -37.37 -29.19
C ASN A 126 -16.38 -38.25 -27.96
N HIS A 127 -16.16 -39.55 -28.16
CA HIS A 127 -15.74 -40.44 -27.08
C HIS A 127 -14.33 -40.10 -26.54
N VAL A 128 -13.39 -39.74 -27.42
CA VAL A 128 -12.04 -39.31 -27.06
C VAL A 128 -12.08 -37.96 -26.38
N LEU A 129 -12.85 -37.01 -26.93
CA LEU A 129 -13.05 -35.68 -26.33
C LEU A 129 -13.60 -35.78 -24.89
N LYS A 130 -14.69 -36.56 -24.69
CA LYS A 130 -15.28 -36.78 -23.36
C LYS A 130 -14.28 -37.41 -22.37
N LYS A 131 -13.40 -38.28 -22.84
CA LYS A 131 -12.39 -38.93 -22.00
C LYS A 131 -11.33 -37.92 -21.53
N GLU A 132 -10.84 -37.06 -22.39
CA GLU A 132 -9.85 -36.04 -22.03
C GLU A 132 -10.46 -34.95 -21.12
N PHE A 133 -11.67 -34.46 -21.42
CA PHE A 133 -12.38 -33.56 -20.51
C PHE A 133 -12.61 -34.18 -19.12
N LYS A 134 -12.92 -35.47 -19.02
CA LYS A 134 -13.03 -36.17 -17.72
C LYS A 134 -11.72 -36.18 -16.93
N LYS A 135 -10.57 -36.28 -17.59
CA LYS A 135 -9.26 -36.20 -16.90
C LYS A 135 -9.03 -34.79 -16.36
N LEU A 136 -9.32 -33.77 -17.17
CA LEU A 136 -9.25 -32.36 -16.78
C LEU A 136 -10.16 -32.06 -15.58
N LEU A 137 -11.43 -32.47 -15.64
CA LEU A 137 -12.37 -32.28 -14.54
C LEU A 137 -11.92 -32.99 -13.26
N LYS A 138 -11.34 -34.19 -13.35
CA LYS A 138 -10.77 -34.91 -12.21
C LYS A 138 -9.57 -34.20 -11.59
N ALA A 139 -8.78 -33.48 -12.38
CA ALA A 139 -7.63 -32.71 -11.90
C ALA A 139 -8.07 -31.35 -11.31
N LEU A 140 -9.09 -30.72 -11.90
CA LEU A 140 -9.61 -29.42 -11.49
C LEU A 140 -10.64 -29.49 -10.35
N HIS A 141 -11.01 -30.69 -9.87
CA HIS A 141 -12.06 -30.84 -8.87
C HIS A 141 -11.69 -30.14 -7.53
N PRO A 142 -12.59 -29.33 -6.94
CA PRO A 142 -12.34 -28.61 -5.68
C PRO A 142 -11.93 -29.54 -4.53
N ASP A 143 -12.62 -30.68 -4.38
CA ASP A 143 -12.31 -31.70 -3.36
C ASP A 143 -10.90 -32.32 -3.49
N ARG A 144 -10.21 -32.06 -4.60
CA ARG A 144 -8.83 -32.50 -4.85
C ARG A 144 -7.83 -31.35 -4.84
N GLY A 145 -8.25 -30.18 -4.37
CA GLY A 145 -7.44 -28.95 -4.37
C GLY A 145 -7.38 -28.23 -5.71
N GLY A 146 -8.26 -28.57 -6.65
CA GLY A 146 -8.37 -27.90 -7.95
C GLY A 146 -9.19 -26.61 -7.91
N ASP A 147 -9.07 -25.79 -8.96
CA ASP A 147 -9.76 -24.50 -9.06
C ASP A 147 -11.24 -24.70 -9.44
N GLU A 148 -12.15 -24.36 -8.52
CA GLU A 148 -13.60 -24.45 -8.70
C GLU A 148 -14.13 -23.67 -9.91
N ARG A 149 -13.54 -22.51 -10.20
CA ARG A 149 -13.98 -21.66 -11.33
C ARG A 149 -13.64 -22.33 -12.64
N LEU A 150 -12.42 -22.86 -12.76
CA LEU A 150 -12.02 -23.63 -13.94
C LEU A 150 -12.84 -24.90 -14.05
N PHE A 151 -13.07 -25.63 -12.96
CA PHE A 151 -13.91 -26.83 -12.95
C PHE A 151 -15.30 -26.57 -13.54
N LYS A 152 -15.98 -25.48 -13.15
CA LYS A 152 -17.30 -25.11 -13.70
C LYS A 152 -17.26 -24.82 -15.20
N VAL A 153 -16.24 -24.09 -15.66
CA VAL A 153 -16.07 -23.76 -17.09
C VAL A 153 -15.86 -25.02 -17.92
N PHE A 154 -14.91 -25.87 -17.53
CA PHE A 154 -14.63 -27.11 -18.26
C PHE A 154 -15.75 -28.14 -18.16
N LYS A 155 -16.54 -28.14 -17.08
CA LYS A 155 -17.75 -28.94 -16.96
C LYS A 155 -18.80 -28.52 -17.99
N GLY A 156 -19.00 -27.22 -18.18
CA GLY A 156 -19.91 -26.69 -19.21
C GLY A 156 -19.52 -27.16 -20.61
N HIS A 157 -18.23 -27.15 -20.94
CA HIS A 157 -17.73 -27.68 -22.21
C HIS A 157 -17.91 -29.21 -22.34
N TYR A 158 -17.69 -29.97 -21.26
CA TYR A 158 -17.96 -31.41 -21.27
C TYR A 158 -19.45 -31.73 -21.53
N ASP A 159 -20.36 -30.96 -20.91
CA ASP A 159 -21.80 -31.16 -21.03
C ASP A 159 -22.34 -30.73 -22.42
N SER A 160 -21.64 -29.82 -23.12
CA SER A 160 -22.02 -29.39 -24.48
C SER A 160 -21.64 -30.39 -25.60
N ILE A 161 -20.79 -31.38 -25.30
CA ILE A 161 -20.41 -32.43 -26.25
C ILE A 161 -21.52 -33.49 -26.29
N LYS A 162 -22.35 -33.49 -27.34
CA LYS A 162 -23.39 -34.51 -27.56
C LYS A 162 -22.78 -35.88 -27.86
#